data_AF-A0A1Q9WHE0-F1
#
_entry.id   AF-A0A1Q9WHE0-F1
#
_cell.length_a   1.000
_cell.length_b   1.000
_cell.length_c   1.000
_cell.angle_alpha   90.00
_cell.angle_beta   90.00
_cell.angle_gamma   90.00
#
_symmetry.space_group_name_H-M   'P 1'
#
loop_
_entity.id
_entity.type
_entity.pdbx_description
1 polymer ?
#
loop_
_entity_poly.entity_id
_entity_poly.type
_entity_poly.pdbx_seq_one_letter_code
_entity_poly.pdbx_strand_id
1 'polypeptide(L)'
;MARTEDSARLWQTDSRGMAAALPYFRATVSHFVALSGGTLSASQGSGDGFTAAFGRATDAVSCALYLQLTPLDPFELCIGVHRGAAGTERLRNIAHGGQTLISGTTASAVAADLPSGTTLKYLGDQRMGDAEPPERLMQLCYPGLRRYLRPLHMPNAVLAEILVN
;
A
#
# COMPACT_ATOMS: atom_id res chain seq x y z
N MET A 1 3.88 -4.00 -2.89
CA MET A 1 4.93 -3.92 -1.85
C MET A 1 4.35 -3.14 -0.70
N ALA A 2 4.65 -3.55 0.53
CA ALA A 2 4.15 -2.91 1.72
C ALA A 2 5.30 -2.64 2.69
N ARG A 3 5.12 -1.61 3.52
CA ARG A 3 5.88 -1.38 4.75
C ARG A 3 4.88 -1.10 5.86
N THR A 4 5.37 -1.08 7.07
CA THR A 4 4.66 -0.58 8.23
C THR A 4 5.04 0.89 8.46
N GLU A 5 4.08 1.69 8.91
CA GLU A 5 4.31 3.07 9.29
C GLU A 5 5.10 3.14 10.60
N ASP A 6 6.06 4.06 10.68
CA ASP A 6 6.87 4.35 11.87
C ASP A 6 7.54 3.14 12.56
N SER A 7 7.80 2.05 11.81
CA SER A 7 8.30 0.80 12.41
C SER A 7 9.59 0.94 13.19
N ALA A 8 10.54 1.74 12.69
CA ALA A 8 11.79 1.99 13.38
C ALA A 8 11.57 2.60 14.78
N ARG A 9 10.58 3.50 14.92
CA ARG A 9 10.22 4.10 16.20
C ARG A 9 9.49 3.09 17.08
N LEU A 10 8.53 2.35 16.53
CA LEU A 10 7.79 1.33 17.28
C LEU A 10 8.73 0.25 17.86
N TRP A 11 9.73 -0.19 17.09
CA TRP A 11 10.70 -1.19 17.56
C TRP A 11 11.60 -0.66 18.68
N GLN A 12 11.83 0.66 18.74
CA GLN A 12 12.55 1.28 19.84
C GLN A 12 11.69 1.43 21.09
N THR A 13 10.41 1.77 20.95
CA THR A 13 9.52 2.07 22.08
C THR A 13 8.83 0.86 22.68
N ASP A 14 8.49 -0.15 21.87
CA ASP A 14 7.81 -1.38 22.30
C ASP A 14 8.28 -2.61 21.51
N SER A 15 9.58 -2.90 21.61
CA SER A 15 10.18 -4.07 20.95
C SER A 15 9.50 -5.40 21.33
N ARG A 16 9.01 -5.51 22.57
CA ARG A 16 8.38 -6.73 23.09
C ARG A 16 7.00 -6.93 22.48
N GLY A 17 6.16 -5.89 22.45
CA GLY A 17 4.84 -5.95 21.80
C GLY A 17 4.95 -6.25 20.32
N MET A 18 5.89 -5.60 19.62
CA MET A 18 6.13 -5.86 18.20
C MET A 18 6.61 -7.29 17.93
N ALA A 19 7.57 -7.80 18.71
CA ALA A 19 8.05 -9.17 18.57
C ALA A 19 6.93 -10.19 18.81
N ALA A 20 6.04 -9.93 19.77
CA ALA A 20 4.89 -10.79 20.06
C ALA A 20 3.82 -10.77 18.96
N ALA A 21 3.61 -9.63 18.30
CA ALA A 21 2.63 -9.48 17.22
C ALA A 21 3.12 -9.99 15.84
N LEU A 22 4.44 -10.06 15.63
CA LEU A 22 5.05 -10.39 14.34
C LEU A 22 4.63 -11.77 13.76
N PRO A 23 4.48 -12.86 14.55
CA PRO A 23 4.01 -14.14 14.02
C PRO A 23 2.60 -14.06 13.43
N TYR A 24 1.67 -13.40 14.13
CA TYR A 24 0.30 -13.20 13.65
C TYR A 24 0.28 -12.34 12.38
N PHE A 25 1.05 -11.24 12.38
CA PHE A 25 1.21 -10.40 11.20
C PHE A 25 1.71 -11.20 9.99
N ARG A 26 2.79 -11.96 10.14
CA ARG A 26 3.38 -12.76 9.05
C ARG A 26 2.45 -13.86 8.55
N ALA A 27 1.76 -14.55 9.46
CA ALA A 27 0.79 -15.57 9.10
C ALA A 27 -0.36 -14.97 8.28
N THR A 28 -0.85 -13.79 8.70
CA THR A 28 -1.94 -13.09 8.02
C THR A 28 -1.53 -12.59 6.63
N VAL A 29 -0.34 -12.01 6.51
CA VAL A 29 0.24 -11.62 5.21
C VAL A 29 0.37 -12.82 4.29
N SER A 30 0.95 -13.92 4.78
CA SER A 30 1.09 -15.15 3.99
C SER A 30 -0.27 -15.71 3.57
N HIS A 31 -1.26 -15.68 4.45
CA HIS A 31 -2.61 -16.17 4.17
C HIS A 31 -3.27 -15.37 3.05
N PHE A 32 -3.34 -14.04 3.15
CA PHE A 32 -4.04 -13.23 2.15
C PHE A 32 -3.31 -13.16 0.81
N VAL A 33 -1.97 -13.20 0.80
CA VAL A 33 -1.22 -13.31 -0.46
C VAL A 33 -1.55 -14.62 -1.16
N ALA A 34 -1.56 -15.75 -0.44
CA ALA A 34 -1.91 -17.05 -1.02
C ALA A 34 -3.39 -17.13 -1.43
N LEU A 35 -4.31 -16.61 -0.61
CA LEU A 35 -5.74 -16.58 -0.90
C LEU A 35 -6.04 -15.84 -2.21
N SER A 36 -5.32 -14.75 -2.46
CA SER A 36 -5.42 -13.98 -3.70
C SER A 36 -4.52 -14.53 -4.82
N GLY A 37 -3.96 -15.74 -4.72
CA GLY A 37 -3.15 -16.34 -5.79
C GLY A 37 -1.80 -15.66 -6.05
N GLY A 38 -1.30 -14.89 -5.08
CA GLY A 38 0.01 -14.25 -5.14
C GLY A 38 1.12 -15.08 -4.52
N THR A 39 2.34 -14.59 -4.68
CA THR A 39 3.55 -15.17 -4.06
C THR A 39 4.34 -14.09 -3.33
N LEU A 40 4.85 -14.41 -2.14
CA LEU A 40 5.77 -13.55 -1.41
C LEU A 40 7.19 -13.72 -1.97
N SER A 41 7.92 -12.61 -2.13
CA SER A 41 9.33 -12.67 -2.52
C SER A 41 10.18 -13.32 -1.42
N ALA A 42 11.13 -14.17 -1.78
CA ALA A 42 12.00 -14.85 -0.81
C ALA A 42 13.00 -13.91 -0.10
N SER A 43 13.40 -12.81 -0.75
CA SER A 43 14.36 -11.82 -0.23
C SER A 43 13.72 -10.83 0.75
N GLN A 44 12.80 -11.28 1.60
CA GLN A 44 12.26 -10.42 2.66
C GLN A 44 13.36 -10.26 3.71
N GLY A 45 13.79 -9.03 3.95
CA GLY A 45 14.64 -8.74 5.10
C GLY A 45 13.95 -9.14 6.41
N SER A 46 14.68 -9.12 7.53
CA SER A 46 14.14 -9.44 8.86
C SER A 46 13.03 -8.49 9.34
N GLY A 47 12.66 -7.48 8.57
CA GLY A 47 11.69 -6.46 8.91
C GLY A 47 10.22 -6.89 8.78
N ASP A 48 9.38 -5.87 8.82
CA ASP A 48 7.92 -5.88 8.79
C ASP A 48 7.35 -5.33 7.47
N GLY A 49 8.22 -5.03 6.51
CA GLY A 49 7.86 -4.80 5.11
C GLY A 49 7.89 -6.08 4.27
N PHE A 50 7.10 -6.12 3.21
CA PHE A 50 7.02 -7.29 2.33
C PHE A 50 6.75 -6.95 0.86
N THR A 51 7.18 -7.84 -0.02
CA THR A 51 6.87 -7.78 -1.47
C THR A 51 6.11 -9.02 -1.88
N ALA A 52 4.98 -8.80 -2.56
CA ALA A 52 4.18 -9.86 -3.16
C ALA A 52 4.01 -9.60 -4.67
N ALA A 53 4.01 -10.67 -5.45
CA ALA A 53 3.76 -10.66 -6.89
C ALA A 53 2.45 -11.40 -7.19
N PHE A 54 1.73 -10.94 -8.21
CA PHE A 54 0.43 -11.47 -8.61
C PHE A 54 0.35 -11.57 -10.13
N GLY A 55 -0.33 -12.60 -10.63
CA GLY A 55 -0.58 -12.76 -12.06
C GLY A 55 -1.58 -11.73 -12.62
N ARG A 56 -2.53 -11.28 -11.79
CA ARG A 56 -3.56 -10.28 -12.14
C ARG A 56 -3.48 -9.08 -11.20
N ALA A 57 -3.78 -7.90 -11.73
CA ALA A 57 -3.86 -6.67 -10.94
C ALA A 57 -5.04 -6.69 -9.95
N THR A 58 -6.16 -7.30 -10.34
CA THR A 58 -7.38 -7.47 -9.51
C THR A 58 -7.08 -8.22 -8.22
N ASP A 59 -6.25 -9.25 -8.33
CA ASP A 59 -5.85 -10.11 -7.22
C ASP A 59 -4.95 -9.35 -6.23
N ALA A 60 -4.03 -8.54 -6.76
CA ALA A 60 -3.19 -7.67 -5.95
C ALA A 60 -4.02 -6.62 -5.18
N VAL A 61 -5.02 -6.02 -5.83
CA VAL A 61 -5.93 -5.05 -5.20
C VAL A 61 -6.81 -5.72 -4.14
N SER A 62 -7.30 -6.94 -4.40
CA SER A 62 -8.06 -7.73 -3.43
C SER A 62 -7.22 -8.08 -2.20
N CYS A 63 -5.99 -8.55 -2.40
CA CYS A 63 -5.06 -8.80 -1.32
C CYS A 63 -4.80 -7.54 -0.48
N ALA A 64 -4.56 -6.40 -1.12
CA ALA A 64 -4.33 -5.13 -0.43
C ALA A 64 -5.56 -4.70 0.38
N LEU A 65 -6.78 -4.88 -0.14
CA LEU A 65 -8.02 -4.62 0.59
C LEU A 65 -8.12 -5.48 1.86
N TYR A 66 -7.95 -6.80 1.74
CA TYR A 66 -8.07 -7.70 2.88
C TYR A 66 -7.05 -7.40 3.98
N LEU A 67 -5.81 -7.08 3.59
CA LEU A 67 -4.76 -6.70 4.53
C LEU A 67 -5.10 -5.42 5.29
N GLN A 68 -5.64 -4.41 4.61
CA GLN A 68 -6.00 -3.15 5.27
C GLN A 68 -7.27 -3.25 6.13
N LEU A 69 -8.15 -4.21 5.86
CA LEU A 69 -9.33 -4.48 6.69
C LEU A 69 -9.03 -5.33 7.92
N THR A 70 -7.88 -6.01 7.94
CA THR A 70 -7.50 -6.87 9.04
C THR A 70 -6.86 -6.05 10.16
N PRO A 71 -7.28 -6.23 11.42
CA PRO A 71 -6.58 -5.63 12.56
C PRO A 71 -5.21 -6.28 12.71
N LEU A 72 -4.16 -5.52 12.43
CA LEU A 72 -2.75 -5.95 12.47
C LEU A 72 -1.94 -5.20 13.53
N ASP A 73 -2.60 -4.64 14.55
CA ASP A 73 -1.94 -3.86 15.61
C ASP A 73 -0.69 -4.58 16.16
N PRO A 74 0.43 -3.86 16.37
CA PRO A 74 0.59 -2.40 16.22
C PRO A 74 0.95 -1.95 14.79
N PHE A 75 0.90 -2.83 13.79
CA PHE A 75 1.40 -2.56 12.44
C PHE A 75 0.36 -1.86 11.56
N GLU A 76 0.60 -0.60 11.21
CA GLU A 76 -0.20 0.11 10.20
C GLU A 76 0.46 0.01 8.82
N LEU A 77 -0.21 -0.62 7.84
CA LEU A 77 0.39 -0.94 6.54
C LEU A 77 0.31 0.22 5.53
N CYS A 78 1.44 0.63 4.96
CA CYS A 78 1.51 1.48 3.78
C CYS A 78 1.73 0.59 2.55
N ILE A 79 0.76 0.55 1.63
CA ILE A 79 0.79 -0.37 0.47
C ILE A 79 0.89 0.40 -0.84
N GLY A 80 1.83 0.00 -1.69
CA GLY A 80 1.90 0.39 -3.10
C GLY A 80 1.61 -0.79 -4.03
N VAL A 81 0.82 -0.56 -5.08
CA VAL A 81 0.50 -1.52 -6.14
C VAL A 81 0.87 -0.93 -7.50
N HIS A 82 1.80 -1.57 -8.20
CA HIS A 82 2.29 -1.17 -9.51
C HIS A 82 2.76 -2.39 -10.31
N ARG A 83 2.77 -2.29 -11.64
CA ARG A 83 3.44 -3.26 -12.52
C ARG A 83 4.96 -3.02 -12.51
N GLY A 84 5.67 -3.58 -11.54
CA GLY A 84 7.14 -3.49 -11.43
C GLY A 84 7.65 -2.97 -10.08
N ALA A 85 8.81 -3.45 -9.66
CA ALA A 85 9.34 -3.26 -8.31
C ALA A 85 9.58 -1.78 -7.96
N ALA A 86 10.25 -1.02 -8.85
CA ALA A 86 10.59 0.39 -8.61
C ALA A 86 9.35 1.28 -8.41
N GLY A 87 8.33 1.14 -9.27
CA GLY A 87 7.08 1.87 -9.12
C GLY A 87 6.34 1.49 -7.83
N THR A 88 6.33 0.21 -7.49
CA THR A 88 5.70 -0.29 -6.26
C THR A 88 6.37 0.29 -5.01
N GLU A 89 7.70 0.42 -5.03
CA GLU A 89 8.47 1.03 -3.94
C GLU A 89 8.16 2.50 -3.72
N ARG A 90 8.13 3.27 -4.80
CA ARG A 90 7.87 4.71 -4.73
C ARG A 90 6.47 4.97 -4.20
N LEU A 91 5.46 4.25 -4.70
CA LEU A 91 4.10 4.36 -4.19
C LEU A 91 4.00 3.97 -2.70
N ARG A 92 4.65 2.89 -2.28
CA ARG A 92 4.71 2.48 -0.87
C ARG A 92 5.33 3.58 0.01
N ASN A 93 6.37 4.27 -0.47
CA ASN A 93 7.08 5.27 0.32
C ASN A 93 6.22 6.50 0.61
N ILE A 94 5.40 6.93 -0.35
CA ILE A 94 4.54 8.12 -0.19
C ILE A 94 3.19 7.83 0.48
N ALA A 95 2.83 6.55 0.63
CA ALA A 95 1.63 6.10 1.33
C ALA A 95 1.75 6.25 2.86
N HIS A 96 0.63 6.53 3.51
CA HIS A 96 0.47 6.48 4.97
C HIS A 96 0.08 5.08 5.47
N GLY A 97 0.25 4.79 6.75
CA GLY A 97 -0.17 3.56 7.40
C GLY A 97 -1.69 3.45 7.32
N GLY A 98 -2.20 2.35 6.78
CA GLY A 98 -3.61 2.11 6.42
C GLY A 98 -4.00 2.56 5.00
N GLN A 99 -3.08 3.15 4.23
CA GLN A 99 -3.34 3.62 2.87
C GLN A 99 -2.82 2.63 1.81
N THR A 100 -3.61 2.45 0.75
CA THR A 100 -3.22 1.69 -0.45
C THR A 100 -3.23 2.60 -1.67
N LEU A 101 -2.05 2.78 -2.27
CA LEU A 101 -1.84 3.57 -3.47
C LEU A 101 -1.62 2.67 -4.69
N ILE A 102 -2.25 3.05 -5.79
CA ILE A 102 -2.33 2.26 -7.03
C ILE A 102 -1.89 3.17 -8.19
N SER A 103 -1.02 2.65 -9.05
CA SER A 103 -0.57 3.32 -10.27
C SER A 103 -1.73 3.50 -11.26
N GLY A 104 -1.66 4.50 -12.14
CA GLY A 104 -2.71 4.76 -13.12
C GLY A 104 -2.87 3.61 -14.11
N THR A 105 -1.74 3.00 -14.48
CA THR A 105 -1.70 1.78 -15.31
C THR A 105 -2.40 0.60 -14.64
N THR A 106 -2.19 0.40 -13.35
CA THR A 106 -2.85 -0.66 -12.58
C THR A 106 -4.33 -0.35 -12.40
N ALA A 107 -4.69 0.91 -12.12
CA ALA A 107 -6.07 1.37 -11.99
C ALA A 107 -6.88 1.11 -13.27
N SER A 108 -6.33 1.44 -14.44
CA SER A 108 -6.95 1.14 -15.73
C SER A 108 -7.13 -0.37 -15.94
N ALA A 109 -6.17 -1.19 -15.51
CA ALA A 109 -6.23 -2.64 -15.66
C ALA A 109 -7.29 -3.30 -14.75
N VAL A 110 -7.65 -2.69 -13.62
CA VAL A 110 -8.66 -3.23 -12.69
C VAL A 110 -10.02 -2.57 -12.80
N ALA A 111 -10.18 -1.52 -13.61
CA ALA A 111 -11.38 -0.68 -13.65
C ALA A 111 -12.69 -1.47 -13.88
N ALA A 112 -12.65 -2.56 -14.64
CA ALA A 112 -13.81 -3.40 -14.95
C ALA A 112 -14.09 -4.49 -13.91
N ASP A 113 -13.15 -4.78 -13.01
CA ASP A 113 -13.18 -5.94 -12.10
C ASP A 113 -12.59 -5.56 -10.73
N LEU A 114 -13.02 -4.41 -10.22
CA LEU A 114 -12.67 -3.97 -8.88
C LEU A 114 -13.39 -4.83 -7.83
N PRO A 115 -12.75 -5.13 -6.68
CA PRO A 115 -13.41 -5.82 -5.60
C PRO A 115 -14.70 -5.11 -5.19
N SER A 116 -15.75 -5.88 -4.88
CA SER A 116 -17.08 -5.33 -4.62
C SER A 116 -17.07 -4.28 -3.50
N GLY A 117 -17.73 -3.15 -3.75
CA GLY A 117 -17.82 -2.03 -2.80
C GLY A 117 -16.56 -1.17 -2.71
N THR A 118 -15.52 -1.44 -3.50
CA THR A 118 -14.35 -0.57 -3.60
C THR A 118 -14.51 0.50 -4.67
N THR A 119 -13.84 1.63 -4.48
CA THR A 119 -13.69 2.69 -5.49
C THR A 119 -12.24 3.14 -5.57
N LEU A 120 -11.87 3.82 -6.66
CA LEU A 120 -10.56 4.44 -6.81
C LEU A 120 -10.71 5.96 -6.80
N LYS A 121 -10.05 6.63 -5.85
CA LYS A 121 -9.99 8.09 -5.79
C LYS A 121 -8.72 8.58 -6.47
N TYR A 122 -8.86 9.46 -7.46
CA TYR A 122 -7.71 10.15 -8.06
C TYR A 122 -7.12 11.17 -7.08
N LEU A 123 -5.79 11.14 -6.92
CA LEU A 123 -5.03 12.01 -6.02
C LEU A 123 -4.12 13.01 -6.74
N GLY A 124 -4.12 13.02 -8.08
CA GLY A 124 -3.21 13.85 -8.88
C GLY A 124 -2.19 13.01 -9.65
N ASP A 125 -1.50 13.67 -10.58
CA ASP A 125 -0.37 13.12 -11.31
C ASP A 125 0.92 13.54 -10.60
N GLN A 126 1.77 12.56 -10.24
CA GLN A 126 2.93 12.75 -9.38
C GLN A 126 4.21 12.33 -10.10
N ARG A 127 5.19 13.23 -10.17
CA ARG A 127 6.52 12.86 -10.66
C ARG A 127 7.28 12.14 -9.56
N MET A 128 7.68 10.91 -9.85
CA MET A 128 8.46 10.09 -8.90
C MET A 128 9.97 10.07 -9.23
N GLY A 129 10.38 10.85 -10.25
CA GLY A 129 11.76 11.11 -10.65
C GLY A 129 11.80 12.16 -11.78
N ASP A 130 12.91 12.88 -11.92
CA ASP A 130 13.01 14.02 -12.84
C ASP A 130 12.90 13.65 -14.33
N ALA A 131 13.33 12.44 -14.69
CA ALA A 131 13.34 11.93 -16.06
C ALA A 131 12.13 11.06 -16.42
N GLU A 132 11.20 10.83 -15.50
CA GLU A 132 10.04 9.96 -15.73
C GLU A 132 8.76 10.75 -16.00
N PRO A 133 7.84 10.20 -16.83
CA PRO A 133 6.52 10.78 -16.97
C PRO A 133 5.81 10.80 -15.60
N PRO A 134 4.92 11.78 -15.36
CA PRO A 134 4.16 11.83 -14.13
C PRO A 134 3.27 10.58 -14.01
N GLU A 135 3.27 9.98 -12.83
CA GLU A 135 2.46 8.80 -12.50
C GLU A 135 1.09 9.26 -11.99
N ARG A 136 0.03 8.78 -12.63
CA ARG A 136 -1.34 9.02 -12.16
C ARG A 136 -1.56 8.24 -10.87
N LEU A 137 -1.78 8.94 -9.77
CA LEU A 137 -1.92 8.33 -8.46
C LEU A 137 -3.38 8.11 -8.09
N MET A 138 -3.71 6.86 -7.75
CA MET A 138 -5.04 6.47 -7.29
C MET A 138 -4.96 5.90 -5.88
N GLN A 139 -5.96 6.16 -5.06
CA GLN A 139 -6.14 5.53 -3.76
C GLN A 139 -7.30 4.55 -3.80
N LEU A 140 -7.08 3.35 -3.27
CA LEU A 140 -8.16 2.39 -3.01
C LEU A 140 -9.01 2.88 -1.83
N CYS A 141 -10.32 2.95 -2.07
CA CYS A 141 -11.32 3.37 -1.09
C CYS A 141 -12.32 2.24 -0.87
N TYR A 142 -12.72 2.05 0.38
CA TYR A 142 -13.77 1.11 0.78
C TYR A 142 -14.36 1.59 2.12
N PRO A 143 -15.67 1.42 2.40
CA PRO A 143 -16.28 1.96 3.62
C PRO A 143 -15.62 1.54 4.94
N GLY A 144 -15.05 0.32 5.00
CA GLY A 144 -14.32 -0.19 6.16
C GLY A 144 -12.86 0.27 6.28
N LEU A 145 -12.32 1.02 5.30
CA LEU A 145 -10.96 1.53 5.34
C LEU A 145 -10.87 2.90 5.99
N ARG A 146 -9.73 3.17 6.65
CA ARG A 146 -9.43 4.51 7.17
C ARG A 146 -9.43 5.53 6.03
N ARG A 147 -10.12 6.65 6.25
CA ARG A 147 -10.15 7.77 5.30
C ARG A 147 -8.97 8.69 5.59
N TYR A 148 -8.05 8.81 4.65
CA TYR A 148 -6.92 9.73 4.74
C TYR A 148 -7.33 11.11 4.21
N LEU A 149 -7.23 12.10 5.09
CA LEU A 149 -7.42 13.52 4.76
C LEU A 149 -6.09 14.30 4.75
N ARG A 150 -4.97 13.65 5.10
CA ARG A 150 -3.65 14.29 5.12
C ARG A 150 -2.97 14.23 3.74
N PRO A 151 -2.13 15.22 3.40
CA PRO A 151 -1.25 15.15 2.22
C PRO A 151 -0.34 13.93 2.29
N LEU A 152 0.01 13.36 1.14
CA LEU A 152 0.92 12.22 1.01
C LEU A 152 2.33 12.55 1.54
N HIS A 153 3.12 11.53 1.91
CA HIS A 153 4.53 11.71 2.26
C HIS A 153 5.36 12.03 1.00
N MET A 154 5.33 13.29 0.57
CA MET A 154 6.10 13.74 -0.60
C MET A 154 7.47 14.29 -0.18
N PRO A 155 8.60 13.77 -0.71
CA PRO A 155 9.93 14.30 -0.43
C PRO A 155 10.18 15.73 -0.95
N ASN A 156 9.30 16.27 -1.78
CA ASN A 156 9.20 17.69 -2.09
C ASN A 156 7.75 17.96 -2.49
N ALA A 157 6.99 18.58 -1.60
CA ALA A 157 5.65 19.03 -1.92
C ALA A 157 5.74 20.16 -2.95
N VAL A 158 5.58 19.84 -4.23
CA VAL A 158 4.82 20.79 -5.07
C VAL A 158 3.39 20.65 -4.57
N LEU A 159 3.04 21.54 -3.64
CA LEU A 159 1.66 21.80 -3.26
C LEU A 159 0.90 22.13 -4.54
N ALA A 160 0.25 21.13 -5.13
CA ALA A 160 -0.93 21.39 -5.92
C ALA A 160 -2.01 21.83 -4.92
N GLU A 161 -1.96 23.11 -4.54
CA GLU A 161 -3.19 23.86 -4.32
C GLU A 161 -4.11 23.57 -5.51
N ILE A 162 -5.31 23.10 -5.24
CA ILE A 162 -6.55 23.64 -5.80
C ILE A 162 -7.75 22.99 -5.07
N LEU A 163 -8.33 23.81 -4.18
CA LEU A 163 -9.77 24.11 -3.96
C LEU A 163 -10.68 22.93 -3.57
N VAL A 164 -11.25 22.87 -2.37
CA VAL A 164 -12.38 23.69 -1.88
C VAL A 164 -13.25 24.20 -3.03
N ASN A 165 -14.15 23.34 -3.51
CA ASN A 165 -15.55 23.70 -3.73
C ASN A 165 -16.41 22.43 -3.72
#